data_AF-A0A8B8EE03-F1
#
_entry.id   AF-A0A8B8EE03-F1
#
_cell.length_a   1.000
_cell.length_b   1.000
_cell.length_c   1.000
_cell.angle_alpha   90.00
_cell.angle_beta   90.00
_cell.angle_gamma   90.00
#
_symmetry.space_group_name_H-M   'P 1'
#
loop_
_entity.id
_entity.type
_entity.pdbx_description
1 polymer ?
#
loop_
_entity_poly.entity_id
_entity_poly.type
_entity_poly.pdbx_seq_one_letter_code
_entity_poly.pdbx_strand_id
1 'polypeptide(L)'
;MEMLAFMKRGTKQMPTLDSNLSRIVTKVRWIVEESNGRLKHWQYLAKTLPNSQFPFIGDYVRIVAALCNKYRPPLAAKMLHLSQRVNTLQERVENEGLDRRGLIWKTVDAADVAPDFPLHTENDLRQLTLGIYQLRMAQFYSQEHFDIDGGFNILVNDGIPGLVSAKIQSRHVLAKQYKCWIGYNDGVVNGWYRKCKAGTGVVGICGHISCIV
;
A
#
# COMPACT_ATOMS: atom_id res chain seq x y z
N MET A 1 -23.67 0.04 7.55
CA MET A 1 -22.35 -0.58 7.27
C MET A 1 -22.54 -1.46 6.05
N GLU A 2 -22.14 -0.98 4.87
CA GLU A 2 -22.24 -1.79 3.64
C GLU A 2 -21.32 -3.00 3.74
N MET A 3 -21.85 -4.15 3.33
CA MET A 3 -21.12 -5.42 3.28
C MET A 3 -20.05 -5.35 2.19
N LEU A 4 -18.89 -5.96 2.44
CA LEU A 4 -17.80 -6.07 1.47
C LEU A 4 -18.31 -6.61 0.14
N ALA A 5 -18.07 -5.86 -0.94
CA ALA A 5 -18.42 -6.32 -2.28
C ALA A 5 -17.60 -7.57 -2.63
N PHE A 6 -18.30 -8.68 -2.89
CA PHE A 6 -17.68 -9.88 -3.41
C PHE A 6 -17.41 -9.73 -4.91
N MET A 7 -16.29 -10.30 -5.36
CA MET A 7 -15.97 -10.34 -6.78
C MET A 7 -17.06 -11.11 -7.55
N LYS A 8 -17.68 -10.45 -8.54
CA LYS A 8 -18.69 -11.07 -9.40
C LYS A 8 -18.05 -12.20 -10.22
N ARG A 9 -18.80 -13.29 -10.42
CA ARG A 9 -18.35 -14.44 -11.21
C ARG A 9 -17.95 -13.98 -12.61
N GLY A 10 -16.81 -14.46 -13.11
CA GLY A 10 -16.29 -14.11 -14.44
C GLY A 10 -15.46 -12.81 -14.50
N THR A 11 -15.43 -12.01 -13.43
CA THR A 11 -14.57 -10.81 -13.37
C THR A 11 -13.15 -11.16 -12.93
N LYS A 12 -12.15 -10.49 -13.53
CA LYS A 12 -10.73 -10.68 -13.18
C LYS A 12 -10.31 -9.81 -11.99
N GLN A 13 -10.97 -8.65 -11.82
CA GLN A 13 -10.69 -7.66 -10.79
C GLN A 13 -11.99 -7.00 -10.32
N MET A 14 -11.98 -6.46 -9.10
CA MET A 14 -13.10 -5.68 -8.57
C MET A 14 -13.04 -4.24 -9.10
N PRO A 15 -14.19 -3.54 -9.23
CA PRO A 15 -14.22 -2.10 -9.47
C PRO A 15 -13.38 -1.32 -8.44
N THR A 16 -12.86 -0.16 -8.82
CA THR A 16 -11.99 0.66 -7.95
C THR A 16 -12.68 1.04 -6.64
N LEU A 17 -13.96 1.44 -6.70
CA LEU A 17 -14.73 1.79 -5.51
C LEU A 17 -14.83 0.61 -4.53
N ASP A 18 -15.22 -0.57 -5.03
CA ASP A 18 -15.32 -1.81 -4.24
C ASP A 18 -13.96 -2.21 -3.66
N SER A 19 -12.89 -2.09 -4.45
CA SER A 19 -11.53 -2.36 -4.00
C SER A 19 -11.07 -1.37 -2.92
N ASN A 20 -11.46 -0.10 -3.02
CA ASN A 20 -11.17 0.92 -2.02
C ASN A 20 -11.93 0.65 -0.71
N LEU A 21 -13.23 0.34 -0.78
CA LEU A 21 -14.05 0.00 0.39
C LEU A 21 -13.53 -1.25 1.09
N SER A 22 -13.21 -2.30 0.34
CA SER A 22 -12.59 -3.51 0.87
C SER A 22 -11.29 -3.19 1.59
N ARG A 23 -10.48 -2.31 0.99
CA ARG A 23 -9.19 -1.93 1.55
C ARG A 23 -9.32 -1.12 2.83
N ILE A 24 -10.28 -0.19 2.93
CA ILE A 24 -10.58 0.54 4.17
C ILE A 24 -10.84 -0.46 5.30
N VAL A 25 -11.74 -1.44 5.10
CA VAL A 25 -12.07 -2.44 6.12
C VAL A 25 -10.82 -3.20 6.57
N THR A 26 -10.00 -3.68 5.63
CA THR A 26 -8.76 -4.41 5.99
C THR A 26 -7.73 -3.53 6.70
N LYS A 27 -7.80 -2.21 6.53
CA LYS A 27 -6.89 -1.23 7.11
C LYS A 27 -7.40 -0.63 8.43
N VAL A 28 -8.65 -0.87 8.83
CA VAL A 28 -9.20 -0.42 10.13
C VAL A 28 -8.30 -0.85 11.30
N ARG A 29 -7.76 -2.08 11.25
CA ARG A 29 -6.81 -2.57 12.25
C ARG A 29 -5.64 -1.61 12.48
N TRP A 30 -5.07 -1.06 11.40
CA TRP A 30 -3.96 -0.11 11.51
C TRP A 30 -4.38 1.18 12.20
N ILE A 31 -5.59 1.70 11.90
CA ILE A 31 -6.12 2.92 12.55
C ILE A 31 -6.29 2.68 14.06
N VAL A 32 -6.81 1.50 14.44
CA VAL A 32 -6.99 1.12 15.84
C VAL A 32 -5.63 0.97 16.55
N GLU A 33 -4.68 0.29 15.93
CA GLU A 33 -3.32 0.12 16.46
C GLU A 33 -2.60 1.46 16.61
N GLU A 34 -2.72 2.37 15.64
CA GLU A 34 -2.12 3.70 15.69
C GLU A 34 -2.78 4.59 16.76
N SER A 35 -4.12 4.55 16.88
CA SER A 35 -4.85 5.24 17.95
C SER A 35 -4.41 4.75 19.33
N ASN A 36 -4.32 3.44 19.52
CA ASN A 36 -3.80 2.83 20.75
C ASN A 36 -2.33 3.22 20.99
N GLY A 37 -1.52 3.26 19.94
CA GLY A 37 -0.15 3.75 19.98
C GLY A 37 -0.09 5.16 20.55
N ARG A 38 -0.91 6.10 20.05
CA ARG A 38 -1.00 7.48 20.57
C ARG A 38 -1.35 7.54 22.05
N LEU A 39 -2.27 6.69 22.52
CA LEU A 39 -2.62 6.60 23.94
C LEU A 39 -1.44 6.08 24.79
N LYS A 40 -0.74 5.05 24.30
CA LYS A 40 0.42 4.44 24.99
C LYS A 40 1.66 5.34 25.07
N HIS A 41 1.73 6.44 24.31
CA HIS A 41 2.80 7.43 24.50
C HIS A 41 2.67 8.19 25.82
N TRP A 42 1.49 8.19 26.43
CA TRP A 42 1.27 8.83 27.72
C TRP A 42 1.70 7.89 28.83
N GLN A 43 2.77 8.25 29.54
CA GLN A 43 3.40 7.41 30.55
C GLN A 43 2.41 6.85 31.58
N TYR A 44 1.39 7.63 31.95
CA TYR A 44 0.35 7.21 32.88
C TYR A 44 -0.47 6.04 32.34
N LEU A 45 -0.89 6.08 31.07
CA LEU A 45 -1.68 5.02 30.43
C LEU A 45 -0.82 3.84 29.93
N ALA A 46 0.51 4.00 29.93
CA ALA A 46 1.45 2.97 29.52
C ALA A 46 1.83 1.99 30.65
N LYS A 47 1.48 2.31 31.91
CA LYS A 47 1.87 1.56 33.11
C LYS A 47 0.69 0.85 33.76
N THR A 48 0.99 -0.10 34.63
CA THR A 48 -0.01 -0.71 35.51
C THR A 48 -0.54 0.33 36.50
N LEU A 49 -1.85 0.51 36.52
CA LEU A 49 -2.52 1.45 37.41
C LEU A 49 -3.00 0.74 38.69
N PRO A 50 -3.00 1.42 39.86
CA PRO A 50 -3.61 0.89 41.07
C PRO A 50 -5.11 0.62 40.89
N ASN A 51 -5.65 -0.40 41.57
CA ASN A 51 -7.07 -0.75 41.49
C ASN A 51 -8.00 0.40 41.91
N SER A 52 -7.54 1.31 42.79
CA SER A 52 -8.29 2.52 43.19
C SER A 52 -8.58 3.47 42.02
N GLN A 53 -7.80 3.38 40.94
CA GLN A 53 -7.95 4.23 39.76
C GLN A 53 -8.88 3.62 38.71
N PHE A 54 -9.27 2.35 38.86
CA PHE A 54 -10.11 1.63 37.89
C PHE A 54 -11.40 2.39 37.52
N PRO A 55 -12.14 3.01 38.47
CA PRO A 55 -13.35 3.77 38.14
C PRO A 55 -13.10 4.97 37.19
N PHE A 56 -11.88 5.52 37.17
CA PHE A 56 -11.54 6.75 36.43
C PHE A 56 -10.82 6.50 35.10
N ILE A 57 -10.45 5.24 34.78
CA ILE A 57 -9.71 4.90 33.56
C ILE A 57 -10.42 5.41 32.30
N GLY A 58 -11.75 5.28 32.25
CA GLY A 58 -12.55 5.77 31.12
C GLY A 58 -12.42 7.29 30.92
N ASP A 59 -12.32 8.07 32.00
CA ASP A 59 -12.14 9.52 31.93
C ASP A 59 -10.73 9.88 31.46
N TYR A 60 -9.71 9.21 31.99
CA TYR A 60 -8.33 9.41 31.57
C TYR A 60 -8.15 9.15 30.07
N VAL A 61 -8.71 8.05 29.56
CA VAL A 61 -8.66 7.72 28.13
C VAL A 61 -9.40 8.78 27.31
N ARG A 62 -10.58 9.25 27.75
CA ARG A 62 -11.35 10.31 27.05
C ARG A 62 -10.59 11.63 26.99
N ILE A 63 -9.99 12.06 28.10
CA ILE A 63 -9.18 13.28 28.17
C ILE A 63 -7.99 13.18 27.22
N VAL A 64 -7.21 12.09 27.32
CA VAL A 64 -6.04 11.89 26.47
C VAL A 64 -6.42 11.78 25.00
N ALA A 65 -7.52 11.10 24.67
CA ALA A 65 -8.03 11.01 23.31
C ALA A 65 -8.45 12.39 22.77
N ALA A 66 -9.12 13.22 23.57
CA ALA A 66 -9.49 14.59 23.19
C ALA A 66 -8.24 15.45 22.91
N LEU A 67 -7.21 15.35 23.76
CA LEU A 67 -5.92 16.02 23.53
C LEU A 67 -5.25 15.52 22.24
N CYS A 68 -5.23 14.21 22.02
CA CYS A 68 -4.70 13.63 20.78
C CYS A 68 -5.45 14.13 19.55
N ASN A 69 -6.79 14.20 19.60
CA ASN A 69 -7.61 14.67 18.49
C ASN A 69 -7.44 16.17 18.20
N LYS A 70 -7.17 16.99 19.24
CA LYS A 70 -6.95 18.43 19.09
C LYS A 70 -5.56 18.76 18.55
N TYR A 71 -4.52 18.08 19.04
CA TYR A 71 -3.13 18.48 18.80
C TYR A 71 -2.33 17.57 17.87
N ARG A 72 -2.82 16.37 17.55
CA ARG A 72 -2.15 15.48 16.58
C ARG A 72 -2.90 15.48 15.25
N PRO A 73 -2.20 15.22 14.13
CA PRO A 73 -2.83 15.10 12.83
C PRO A 73 -3.96 14.04 12.84
N PRO A 74 -5.05 14.26 12.09
CA PRO A 74 -6.17 13.32 12.05
C PRO A 74 -5.72 11.95 11.53
N LEU A 75 -6.16 10.89 12.19
CA LEU A 75 -5.99 9.53 11.69
C LEU A 75 -6.92 9.30 10.49
N ALA A 76 -6.47 8.49 9.55
CA ALA A 76 -7.26 8.03 8.40
C ALA A 76 -7.72 9.08 7.36
N ALA A 77 -7.46 10.39 7.55
CA ALA A 77 -7.86 11.43 6.58
C ALA A 77 -7.39 11.13 5.15
N LYS A 78 -6.11 10.74 5.00
CA LYS A 78 -5.54 10.31 3.71
C LYS A 78 -6.23 9.06 3.14
N MET A 79 -6.56 8.09 3.99
CA MET A 79 -7.22 6.85 3.59
C MET A 79 -8.63 7.11 3.08
N LEU A 80 -9.39 7.97 3.77
CA LEU A 80 -10.74 8.37 3.38
C LEU A 80 -10.72 9.17 2.08
N HIS A 81 -9.81 10.14 1.96
CA HIS A 81 -9.62 10.90 0.73
C HIS A 81 -9.32 9.99 -0.47
N LEU A 82 -8.36 9.07 -0.33
CA LEU A 82 -8.03 8.12 -1.39
C LEU A 82 -9.19 7.19 -1.74
N SER A 83 -10.02 6.81 -0.77
CA SER A 83 -11.10 5.86 -1.01
C SER A 83 -12.18 6.35 -1.98
N GLN A 84 -12.31 7.68 -2.08
CA GLN A 84 -13.25 8.35 -2.96
C GLN A 84 -12.70 8.58 -4.37
N ARG A 85 -11.41 8.27 -4.61
CA ARG A 85 -10.75 8.51 -5.89
C ARG A 85 -10.85 7.31 -6.82
N VAL A 86 -11.00 7.62 -8.11
CA VAL A 86 -10.80 6.67 -9.21
C VAL A 86 -9.30 6.40 -9.41
N ASN A 87 -8.99 5.30 -10.09
CA ASN A 87 -7.62 4.94 -10.42
C ASN A 87 -7.28 5.46 -11.82
N THR A 88 -6.76 6.68 -11.87
CA THR A 88 -6.39 7.33 -13.14
C THR A 88 -5.28 6.58 -13.88
N LEU A 89 -4.40 5.87 -13.16
CA LEU A 89 -3.37 5.05 -13.80
C LEU A 89 -3.95 3.78 -14.43
N GLN A 90 -4.98 3.19 -13.82
CA GLN A 90 -5.73 2.11 -14.45
C GLN A 90 -6.36 2.57 -15.77
N GLU A 91 -7.07 3.70 -15.74
CA GLU A 91 -7.70 4.27 -16.94
C GLU A 91 -6.67 4.52 -18.04
N ARG A 92 -5.51 5.09 -17.68
CA ARG A 92 -4.40 5.28 -18.60
C ARG A 92 -3.89 3.97 -19.21
N VAL A 93 -3.63 2.96 -18.38
CA VAL A 93 -3.14 1.64 -18.83
C VAL A 93 -4.14 0.96 -19.77
N GLU A 94 -5.43 1.09 -19.50
CA GLU A 94 -6.49 0.52 -20.32
C GLU A 94 -6.68 1.29 -21.64
N ASN A 95 -6.73 2.62 -21.60
CA ASN A 95 -6.94 3.48 -22.77
C ASN A 95 -5.75 3.47 -23.74
N GLU A 96 -4.53 3.53 -23.23
CA GLU A 96 -3.30 3.49 -24.06
C GLU A 96 -2.89 2.04 -24.42
N GLY A 97 -3.61 1.03 -23.90
CA GLY A 97 -3.32 -0.37 -24.18
C GLY A 97 -1.93 -0.83 -23.68
N LEU A 98 -1.42 -0.23 -22.60
CA LEU A 98 -0.05 -0.46 -22.09
C LEU A 98 0.20 -1.92 -21.68
N ASP A 99 -0.85 -2.66 -21.35
CA ASP A 99 -0.76 -4.11 -21.08
C ASP A 99 -0.46 -4.94 -22.33
N ARG A 100 -0.93 -4.50 -23.51
CA ARG A 100 -0.78 -5.22 -24.78
C ARG A 100 0.44 -4.77 -25.58
N ARG A 101 1.01 -3.62 -25.24
CA ARG A 101 2.19 -3.06 -25.90
C ARG A 101 3.39 -4.00 -25.74
N GLY A 102 4.14 -4.18 -26.83
CA GLY A 102 5.44 -4.83 -26.78
C GLY A 102 6.41 -3.96 -25.98
N LEU A 103 6.76 -4.39 -24.77
CA LEU A 103 7.73 -3.72 -23.90
C LEU A 103 9.02 -4.53 -23.87
N ILE A 104 10.16 -3.85 -23.89
CA ILE A 104 11.47 -4.45 -23.66
C ILE A 104 11.64 -4.60 -22.16
N TRP A 105 11.78 -5.83 -21.68
CA TRP A 105 11.92 -6.13 -20.26
C TRP A 105 13.39 -6.34 -19.93
N LYS A 106 13.85 -5.67 -18.88
CA LYS A 106 15.19 -5.83 -18.30
C LYS A 106 15.06 -6.37 -16.88
N THR A 107 16.03 -7.12 -16.39
CA THR A 107 16.11 -7.42 -14.96
C THR A 107 16.38 -6.13 -14.19
N VAL A 108 15.81 -5.98 -12.99
CA VAL A 108 15.97 -4.75 -12.19
C VAL A 108 17.43 -4.47 -11.81
N ASP A 109 18.25 -5.52 -11.68
CA ASP A 109 19.69 -5.41 -11.40
C ASP A 109 20.54 -5.10 -12.63
N ALA A 110 19.94 -5.03 -13.83
CA ALA A 110 20.67 -4.59 -14.99
C ALA A 110 21.09 -3.11 -14.80
N ALA A 111 22.27 -2.76 -15.34
CA ALA A 111 22.74 -1.37 -15.29
C ALA A 111 21.71 -0.42 -15.94
N ASP A 112 21.59 0.77 -15.34
CA ASP A 112 20.76 1.88 -15.84
C ASP A 112 19.26 1.56 -15.98
N VAL A 113 18.71 0.71 -15.11
CA VAL A 113 17.26 0.47 -15.05
C VAL A 113 16.57 1.52 -14.19
N ALA A 114 15.61 2.22 -14.79
CA ALA A 114 14.76 3.22 -14.13
C ALA A 114 15.56 4.25 -13.30
N PRO A 115 16.58 4.93 -13.88
CA PRO A 115 17.46 5.84 -13.13
C PRO A 115 16.72 7.04 -12.51
N ASP A 116 15.60 7.44 -13.10
CA ASP A 116 14.75 8.54 -12.63
C ASP A 116 13.70 8.10 -11.60
N PHE A 117 13.66 6.82 -11.24
CA PHE A 117 12.68 6.32 -10.27
C PHE A 117 12.97 6.87 -8.87
N PRO A 118 11.95 7.34 -8.13
CA PRO A 118 12.18 8.07 -6.89
C PRO A 118 12.72 7.18 -5.76
N LEU A 119 13.70 7.70 -5.03
CA LEU A 119 14.16 7.12 -3.78
C LEU A 119 13.21 7.51 -2.64
N HIS A 120 12.91 6.55 -1.76
CA HIS A 120 11.96 6.74 -0.68
C HIS A 120 12.57 6.41 0.67
N THR A 121 12.30 7.26 1.66
CA THR A 121 12.57 6.94 3.07
C THR A 121 11.54 5.93 3.58
N GLU A 122 11.83 5.28 4.72
CA GLU A 122 10.84 4.40 5.36
C GLU A 122 9.53 5.13 5.66
N ASN A 123 9.60 6.42 6.00
CA ASN A 123 8.41 7.22 6.25
C ASN A 123 7.58 7.42 4.98
N ASP A 124 8.21 7.68 3.84
CA ASP A 124 7.53 7.81 2.54
C ASP A 124 6.83 6.49 2.17
N LEU A 125 7.53 5.37 2.36
CA LEU A 125 6.96 4.04 2.14
C LEU A 125 5.78 3.74 3.07
N ARG A 126 5.83 4.17 4.34
CA ARG A 126 4.70 4.09 5.29
C ARG A 126 3.51 4.92 4.82
N GLN A 127 3.76 6.09 4.23
CA GLN A 127 2.74 6.96 3.66
C GLN A 127 2.13 6.40 2.37
N LEU A 128 2.88 5.68 1.55
CA LEU A 128 2.40 4.99 0.34
C LEU A 128 1.60 3.73 0.67
N THR A 129 2.08 2.95 1.64
CA THR A 129 1.41 1.71 2.09
C THR A 129 0.20 1.96 2.97
N LEU A 130 0.09 3.15 3.57
CA LEU A 130 -0.88 3.46 4.64
C LEU A 130 -0.76 2.46 5.80
N GLY A 131 0.46 2.21 6.26
CA GLY A 131 0.76 1.39 7.43
C GLY A 131 1.75 0.23 7.20
N ILE A 132 2.38 -0.19 8.28
CA ILE A 132 3.61 -1.02 8.28
C ILE A 132 3.43 -2.45 7.77
N TYR A 133 2.21 -2.99 7.79
CA TYR A 133 1.97 -4.39 7.44
C TYR A 133 2.41 -4.71 6.00
N GLN A 134 2.13 -3.82 5.04
CA GLN A 134 2.51 -4.05 3.64
C GLN A 134 4.03 -3.92 3.43
N LEU A 135 4.71 -3.09 4.23
CA LEU A 135 6.17 -3.01 4.22
C LEU A 135 6.81 -4.29 4.74
N ARG A 136 6.29 -4.84 5.84
CA ARG A 136 6.74 -6.15 6.34
C ARG A 136 6.49 -7.26 5.31
N MET A 137 5.35 -7.20 4.61
CA MET A 137 5.06 -8.13 3.52
C MET A 137 6.00 -7.95 2.33
N ALA A 138 6.38 -6.71 2.00
CA ALA A 138 7.32 -6.43 0.93
C ALA A 138 8.64 -7.17 1.14
N GLN A 139 9.19 -7.17 2.36
CA GLN A 139 10.42 -7.90 2.69
C GLN A 139 10.35 -9.39 2.33
N PHE A 140 9.25 -10.06 2.66
CA PHE A 140 9.06 -11.47 2.29
C PHE A 140 8.89 -11.66 0.79
N TYR A 141 8.19 -10.74 0.11
CA TYR A 141 8.08 -10.77 -1.35
C TYR A 141 9.45 -10.57 -2.01
N SER A 142 10.28 -9.67 -1.48
CA SER A 142 11.63 -9.44 -2.01
C SER A 142 12.49 -10.68 -1.85
N GLN A 143 12.45 -11.33 -0.68
CA GLN A 143 13.17 -12.60 -0.42
C GLN A 143 12.81 -13.70 -1.42
N GLU A 144 11.55 -13.82 -1.82
CA GLU A 144 11.10 -14.80 -2.80
C GLU A 144 11.56 -14.49 -4.25
N HIS A 145 12.13 -13.32 -4.50
CA HIS A 145 12.62 -12.90 -5.81
C HIS A 145 14.13 -12.73 -5.89
N PHE A 146 14.87 -12.94 -4.80
CA PHE A 146 16.31 -13.10 -4.88
C PHE A 146 16.66 -14.50 -5.43
N ASP A 147 17.58 -14.59 -6.39
CA ASP A 147 18.21 -15.86 -6.76
C ASP A 147 19.35 -16.23 -5.81
N ILE A 148 19.94 -17.40 -6.10
CA ILE A 148 21.05 -17.98 -5.35
C ILE A 148 22.30 -17.10 -5.40
N ASP A 149 22.46 -16.32 -6.48
CA ASP A 149 23.60 -15.43 -6.70
C ASP A 149 23.37 -14.03 -6.12
N GLY A 150 22.22 -13.79 -5.48
CA GLY A 150 21.83 -12.52 -4.87
C GLY A 150 21.17 -11.54 -5.84
N GLY A 151 20.90 -11.95 -7.07
CA GLY A 151 20.20 -11.17 -8.10
C GLY A 151 18.70 -11.08 -7.85
N PHE A 152 18.11 -9.90 -8.07
CA PHE A 152 16.71 -9.61 -7.88
C PHE A 152 15.91 -9.84 -9.18
N ASN A 153 15.18 -10.95 -9.22
CA ASN A 153 14.46 -11.45 -10.40
C ASN A 153 13.10 -10.79 -10.60
N ILE A 154 13.11 -9.47 -10.79
CA ILE A 154 11.96 -8.70 -11.24
C ILE A 154 12.28 -8.10 -12.61
N LEU A 155 11.34 -8.27 -13.55
CA LEU A 155 11.46 -7.67 -14.87
C LEU A 155 10.83 -6.28 -14.87
N VAL A 156 11.58 -5.28 -15.31
CA VAL A 156 11.20 -3.87 -15.34
C VAL A 156 11.27 -3.32 -16.76
N ASN A 157 10.39 -2.38 -17.07
CA ASN A 157 10.42 -1.53 -18.24
C ASN A 157 10.19 -0.07 -17.82
N ASP A 158 11.05 0.80 -18.30
CA ASP A 158 11.14 2.23 -18.00
C ASP A 158 11.08 3.10 -19.27
N GLY A 159 10.66 2.50 -20.41
CA GLY A 159 10.67 3.18 -21.71
C GLY A 159 9.59 4.25 -21.89
N ILE A 160 8.75 4.49 -20.88
CA ILE A 160 7.72 5.53 -20.88
C ILE A 160 8.09 6.51 -19.75
N PRO A 161 8.39 7.79 -20.07
CA PRO A 161 8.71 8.79 -19.06
C PRO A 161 7.62 8.89 -17.97
N GLY A 162 8.06 8.93 -16.70
CA GLY A 162 7.17 8.99 -15.53
C GLY A 162 6.37 7.70 -15.27
N LEU A 163 6.74 6.58 -15.90
CA LEU A 163 6.07 5.30 -15.70
C LEU A 163 7.07 4.13 -15.65
N VAL A 164 7.05 3.40 -14.54
CA VAL A 164 7.72 2.10 -14.44
C VAL A 164 6.67 1.00 -14.57
N SER A 165 6.91 0.06 -15.48
CA SER A 165 6.15 -1.19 -15.60
C SER A 165 6.99 -2.34 -15.07
N ALA A 166 6.40 -3.24 -14.30
CA ALA A 166 7.10 -4.39 -13.74
C ALA A 166 6.29 -5.68 -13.88
N LYS A 167 6.97 -6.82 -14.03
CA LYS A 167 6.41 -8.16 -13.89
C LYS A 167 6.97 -8.81 -12.64
N ILE A 168 6.06 -9.20 -11.76
CA ILE A 168 6.39 -9.87 -10.50
C ILE A 168 5.66 -11.21 -10.43
N GLN A 169 6.38 -12.24 -9.98
CA GLN A 169 5.83 -13.58 -9.86
C GLN A 169 4.88 -13.67 -8.66
N SER A 170 3.78 -14.41 -8.81
CA SER A 170 2.82 -14.63 -7.72
C SER A 170 3.38 -15.62 -6.71
N ARG A 171 3.47 -15.20 -5.45
CA ARG A 171 3.85 -16.09 -4.33
C ARG A 171 2.97 -17.32 -4.14
N HIS A 172 1.70 -17.21 -4.50
CA HIS A 172 0.71 -18.27 -4.27
C HIS A 172 0.57 -19.24 -5.44
N VAL A 173 1.09 -18.88 -6.62
CA VAL A 173 0.86 -19.64 -7.87
C VAL A 173 2.07 -19.48 -8.79
N LEU A 174 2.89 -20.53 -8.92
CA LEU A 174 4.13 -20.52 -9.71
C LEU A 174 3.93 -20.17 -11.19
N ALA A 175 2.79 -20.53 -11.79
CA ALA A 175 2.54 -20.21 -13.20
C ALA A 175 2.07 -18.77 -13.45
N LYS A 176 1.84 -17.96 -12.40
CA LYS A 176 1.13 -16.68 -12.52
C LYS A 176 2.03 -15.48 -12.25
N GLN A 177 2.24 -14.65 -13.26
CA GLN A 177 2.88 -13.35 -13.12
C GLN A 177 1.85 -12.22 -13.11
N TYR A 178 2.08 -11.23 -12.25
CA TYR A 178 1.32 -9.99 -12.23
C TYR A 178 2.11 -8.89 -12.92
N LYS A 179 1.45 -8.19 -13.85
CA LYS A 179 1.94 -6.90 -14.32
C LYS A 179 1.50 -5.79 -13.38
N CYS A 180 2.44 -4.90 -13.12
CA CYS A 180 2.34 -3.75 -12.25
C CYS A 180 2.77 -2.50 -13.02
N TRP A 181 2.14 -1.38 -12.72
CA TRP A 181 2.45 -0.06 -13.26
C TRP A 181 2.54 0.92 -12.11
N ILE A 182 3.59 1.73 -12.09
CA ILE A 182 3.87 2.73 -11.07
C ILE A 182 4.15 4.05 -11.78
N GLY A 183 3.23 4.99 -11.60
CA GLY A 183 3.38 6.36 -12.07
C GLY A 183 4.16 7.19 -11.07
N TYR A 184 5.06 8.02 -11.57
CA TYR A 184 5.85 8.93 -10.76
C TYR A 184 6.08 10.25 -11.50
N ASN A 185 6.20 11.34 -10.75
CA ASN A 185 6.59 12.65 -11.24
C ASN A 185 7.31 13.41 -10.13
N ASP A 186 8.18 14.36 -10.47
CA ASP A 186 8.78 15.28 -9.51
C ASP A 186 9.40 14.58 -8.28
N GLY A 187 10.04 13.42 -8.49
CA GLY A 187 10.67 12.64 -7.43
C GLY A 187 9.71 11.91 -6.48
N VAL A 188 8.42 11.74 -6.83
CA VAL A 188 7.44 11.04 -6.01
C VAL A 188 6.56 10.06 -6.80
N VAL A 189 6.23 8.92 -6.19
CA VAL A 189 5.20 8.01 -6.71
C VAL A 189 3.82 8.65 -6.57
N ASN A 190 3.10 8.77 -7.69
CA ASN A 190 1.81 9.46 -7.76
C ASN A 190 0.62 8.54 -8.09
N GLY A 191 0.88 7.29 -8.52
CA GLY A 191 -0.16 6.33 -8.87
C GLY A 191 0.36 4.92 -9.03
N TRP A 192 -0.53 3.94 -8.86
CA TRP A 192 -0.22 2.53 -9.06
C TRP A 192 -1.43 1.75 -9.57
N TYR A 193 -1.15 0.76 -10.40
CA TYR A 193 -2.13 -0.20 -10.88
C TYR A 193 -1.48 -1.56 -11.06
N ARG A 194 -2.24 -2.63 -10.82
CA ARG A 194 -1.76 -4.01 -10.94
C ARG A 194 -2.89 -4.93 -11.34
N LYS A 195 -2.58 -6.05 -11.99
CA LYS A 195 -3.60 -7.04 -12.43
C LYS A 195 -3.99 -8.09 -11.38
N CYS A 196 -3.74 -7.85 -10.09
CA CYS A 196 -4.23 -8.74 -9.03
C CYS A 196 -5.71 -8.44 -8.67
N LYS A 197 -6.36 -9.34 -7.93
CA LYS A 197 -7.82 -9.25 -7.64
C LYS A 197 -8.28 -7.90 -7.07
N ALA A 198 -7.48 -7.32 -6.16
CA ALA A 198 -7.73 -6.01 -5.53
C ALA A 198 -6.80 -4.93 -6.10
N GLY A 199 -6.39 -5.07 -7.36
CA GLY A 199 -5.34 -4.27 -7.98
C GLY A 199 -5.74 -2.90 -8.48
N THR A 200 -7.05 -2.66 -8.51
CA THR A 200 -7.69 -1.41 -8.95
C THR A 200 -7.70 -0.36 -7.84
N GLY A 201 -7.70 -0.77 -6.56
CA GLY A 201 -7.77 0.16 -5.44
C GLY A 201 -6.54 1.06 -5.27
N VAL A 202 -6.82 2.32 -4.89
CA VAL A 202 -5.84 3.39 -4.63
C VAL A 202 -5.63 3.65 -3.13
N VAL A 203 -6.31 2.91 -2.25
CA VAL A 203 -6.14 3.02 -0.80
C VAL A 203 -4.91 2.25 -0.34
N GLY A 204 -3.75 2.87 -0.54
CA GLY A 204 -2.44 2.31 -0.23
C GLY A 204 -2.03 1.15 -1.14
N ILE A 205 -0.72 0.94 -1.26
CA ILE A 205 -0.16 -0.10 -2.12
C ILE A 205 -0.31 -1.52 -1.50
N CYS A 206 -0.22 -2.56 -2.33
CA CYS A 206 -0.13 -3.96 -1.86
C CYS A 206 1.33 -4.43 -1.85
N GLY A 207 1.55 -5.59 -1.23
CA GLY A 207 2.80 -6.36 -1.27
C GLY A 207 3.55 -6.34 -2.60
N HIS A 208 2.87 -6.60 -3.73
CA HIS A 208 3.51 -6.58 -5.06
C HIS A 208 4.12 -5.21 -5.41
N ILE A 209 3.33 -4.13 -5.29
CA ILE A 209 3.81 -2.78 -5.61
C ILE A 209 4.84 -2.33 -4.58
N SER A 210 4.63 -2.61 -3.29
CA SER A 210 5.60 -2.26 -2.24
C SER A 210 6.90 -3.06 -2.27
N CYS A 211 6.96 -4.14 -3.03
CA CYS A 211 8.19 -4.90 -3.26
C CYS A 211 9.02 -4.28 -4.40
N ILE A 212 8.34 -3.64 -5.36
CA ILE A 212 8.97 -2.98 -6.50
C ILE A 212 9.43 -1.56 -6.12
N VAL A 213 8.63 -0.86 -5.31
CA VAL A 213 8.94 0.46 -4.74
C VAL A 213 9.87 0.31 -3.55
#